data_AF-A0AAW1UH94-F1
#
_entry.id   AF-A0AAW1UH94-F1
#
_cell.length_a   1.000
_cell.length_b   1.000
_cell.length_c   1.000
_cell.angle_alpha   90.00
_cell.angle_beta   90.00
_cell.angle_gamma   90.00
#
_symmetry.space_group_name_H-M   'P 1'
#
loop_
_entity.id
_entity.type
_entity.pdbx_description
1 polymer ?
#
loop_
_entity_poly.entity_id
_entity_poly.type
_entity_poly.pdbx_seq_one_letter_code
_entity_poly.pdbx_strand_id
1 'polypeptide(L)'
;MIKEIKSQLSQRLPHDIMHEYNKRLNVSFKKHHSSIKRDNIKKFDNLKRMNPPNDQLFIDNTRWFRNISSTTIPTTISDFLSLGPKFALKCKQNNIKIDRLLADIESVISEAPEERRDSLRARATNIVTNFLNNSKSEQRS
;
A
#
# COMPACT_ATOMS: atom_id res chain seq x y z
N MET A 1 -10.77 -3.36 16.79
CA MET A 1 -11.42 -3.62 15.48
C MET A 1 -11.04 -4.98 14.86
N ILE A 2 -9.85 -5.22 14.26
CA ILE A 2 -9.53 -6.55 13.68
C ILE A 2 -9.42 -7.66 14.74
N LYS A 3 -8.86 -7.34 15.92
CA LYS A 3 -8.84 -8.26 17.07
C LYS A 3 -10.24 -8.58 17.60
N GLU A 4 -11.14 -7.59 17.68
CA GLU A 4 -12.56 -7.80 18.01
C GLU A 4 -13.22 -8.79 17.05
N ILE A 5 -13.10 -8.56 15.74
CA ILE A 5 -13.77 -9.37 14.72
C ILE A 5 -13.29 -10.82 14.80
N LYS A 6 -11.99 -11.02 15.03
CA LYS A 6 -11.41 -12.36 15.19
C LYS A 6 -11.92 -13.06 16.46
N SER A 7 -12.09 -12.31 17.55
CA SER A 7 -12.65 -12.82 18.81
C SER A 7 -14.11 -13.22 18.65
N GLN A 8 -14.93 -12.39 18.01
CA GLN A 8 -16.35 -12.67 17.76
C GLN A 8 -16.54 -13.88 16.82
N LEU A 9 -15.74 -14.00 15.77
CA LEU A 9 -15.77 -15.16 14.87
C LEU A 9 -15.41 -16.46 15.59
N SER A 10 -14.42 -16.41 16.50
CA SER A 10 -13.97 -17.59 17.25
C SER A 10 -15.00 -18.05 18.29
N GLN A 11 -15.88 -17.16 18.75
CA GLN A 11 -16.97 -17.50 19.68
C GLN A 11 -18.21 -18.05 18.97
N ARG A 12 -18.41 -17.73 17.69
CA ARG A 12 -19.62 -18.13 16.93
C ARG A 12 -19.42 -19.32 16.00
N LEU A 13 -18.18 -19.66 15.67
CA LEU A 13 -17.87 -20.77 14.77
C LEU A 13 -17.31 -21.97 15.53
N PRO A 14 -17.61 -23.20 15.08
CA PRO A 14 -16.97 -24.41 15.57
C PRO A 14 -15.43 -24.32 15.54
N HIS A 15 -14.80 -24.81 16.60
CA HIS A 15 -13.36 -24.65 16.85
C HIS A 15 -12.50 -25.28 15.76
N ASP A 16 -12.91 -26.44 15.25
CA ASP A 16 -12.32 -27.16 14.13
C ASP A 16 -12.33 -26.35 12.82
N ILE A 17 -13.47 -25.72 12.49
CA ILE A 17 -13.60 -24.86 11.31
C ILE A 17 -12.70 -23.63 11.45
N MET A 18 -12.69 -23.00 12.63
CA MET A 18 -11.88 -21.81 12.86
C MET A 18 -10.38 -22.12 12.90
N HIS A 19 -9.99 -23.30 13.39
CA HIS A 19 -8.62 -23.78 13.34
C HIS A 19 -8.13 -23.97 11.89
N GLU A 20 -8.91 -24.68 11.06
CA GLU A 20 -8.58 -24.93 9.67
C GLU A 20 -8.56 -23.63 8.84
N TYR A 21 -9.49 -22.71 9.10
CA TYR A 21 -9.48 -21.37 8.50
C TYR A 21 -8.20 -20.60 8.82
N ASN A 22 -7.84 -20.50 10.11
CA ASN A 22 -6.61 -19.80 10.53
C ASN A 22 -5.36 -20.45 9.94
N LYS A 23 -5.32 -21.78 9.86
CA LYS A 23 -4.22 -22.54 9.25
C LYS A 23 -4.06 -22.17 7.77
N ARG A 24 -5.15 -22.19 6.99
CA ARG A 24 -5.13 -21.81 5.57
C ARG A 24 -4.76 -20.34 5.36
N LEU A 25 -5.28 -19.46 6.22
CA LEU A 25 -4.98 -18.03 6.16
C LEU A 25 -3.49 -17.76 6.46
N ASN A 26 -2.91 -18.46 7.44
CA ASN A 26 -1.48 -18.39 7.74
C ASN A 26 -0.62 -18.90 6.58
N VAL A 27 -1.00 -20.01 5.94
CA VAL A 27 -0.27 -20.54 4.77
C VAL A 27 -0.32 -19.54 3.61
N SER A 28 -1.51 -19.00 3.31
CA SER A 28 -1.70 -17.99 2.26
C SER A 28 -0.86 -16.73 2.54
N PHE A 29 -0.92 -16.22 3.78
CA PHE A 29 -0.13 -15.07 4.22
C PHE A 29 1.38 -15.34 4.08
N LYS A 30 1.88 -16.47 4.59
CA LYS A 30 3.29 -16.85 4.48
C LYS A 30 3.74 -16.91 3.03
N LYS A 31 2.93 -17.48 2.14
CA LYS A 31 3.22 -17.57 0.70
C LYS A 31 3.30 -16.18 0.08
N HIS A 32 2.32 -15.33 0.36
CA HIS A 32 2.29 -13.97 -0.19
C HIS A 32 3.45 -13.13 0.32
N HIS A 33 3.70 -13.16 1.64
CA HIS A 33 4.83 -12.47 2.25
C HIS A 33 6.17 -12.96 1.68
N SER A 34 6.36 -14.27 1.56
CA SER A 34 7.60 -14.84 0.99
C SER A 34 7.80 -14.44 -0.47
N SER A 35 6.72 -14.34 -1.26
CA SER A 35 6.78 -13.85 -2.64
C SER A 35 7.24 -12.39 -2.68
N ILE A 36 6.60 -11.51 -1.90
CA ILE A 36 6.98 -10.09 -1.82
C ILE A 36 8.44 -9.95 -1.36
N LYS A 37 8.83 -10.70 -0.32
CA LYS A 37 10.20 -10.70 0.20
C LYS A 37 11.19 -11.08 -0.90
N ARG A 38 10.91 -12.15 -1.65
CA ARG A 38 11.76 -12.62 -2.75
C ARG A 38 11.86 -11.60 -3.87
N ASP A 39 10.76 -10.96 -4.26
CA ASP A 39 10.74 -9.93 -5.30
C ASP A 39 11.57 -8.71 -4.88
N ASN A 40 11.46 -8.30 -3.61
CA ASN A 40 12.25 -7.20 -3.05
C ASN A 40 13.74 -7.55 -3.01
N ILE A 41 14.11 -8.77 -2.59
CA ILE A 41 15.50 -9.25 -2.60
C ILE A 41 16.06 -9.23 -4.02
N LYS A 42 15.35 -9.81 -4.99
CA LYS A 42 15.78 -9.80 -6.40
C LYS A 42 15.99 -8.39 -6.94
N LYS A 43 15.10 -7.46 -6.59
CA LYS A 43 15.23 -6.06 -6.98
C LYS A 43 16.50 -5.43 -6.38
N PHE A 44 16.75 -5.66 -5.09
CA PHE A 44 17.94 -5.18 -4.41
C PHE A 44 19.22 -5.73 -5.06
N ASP A 45 19.27 -7.04 -5.30
CA ASP A 45 20.44 -7.71 -5.91
C ASP A 45 20.69 -7.24 -7.34
N ASN A 46 19.64 -7.00 -8.13
CA ASN A 46 19.78 -6.44 -9.47
C ASN A 46 20.38 -5.04 -9.44
N LEU A 47 20.01 -4.22 -8.45
CA LEU A 47 20.49 -2.84 -8.34
C LEU A 47 21.92 -2.76 -7.82
N LYS A 48 22.29 -3.65 -6.89
CA LYS A 48 23.68 -3.83 -6.46
C LYS A 48 24.59 -4.27 -7.63
N ARG A 49 24.04 -5.04 -8.59
CA ARG A 49 24.75 -5.43 -9.80
C ARG A 49 24.85 -4.32 -10.85
N MET A 50 23.84 -3.45 -10.95
CA MET A 50 23.82 -2.36 -11.93
C MET A 50 24.60 -1.11 -11.50
N ASN A 51 24.90 -0.97 -10.21
CA ASN A 51 25.67 0.16 -9.69
C ASN A 51 26.85 -0.38 -8.85
N PRO A 52 28.05 -0.50 -9.44
CA PRO A 52 29.23 -0.93 -8.70
C PRO A 52 29.55 0.04 -7.55
N PRO A 53 30.26 -0.41 -6.50
CA PRO A 53 30.35 0.28 -5.20
C PRO A 53 31.04 1.65 -5.18
N ASN A 54 31.47 2.18 -6.33
CA ASN A 54 32.33 3.36 -6.41
C ASN A 54 31.61 4.66 -6.80
N ASP A 55 30.35 4.62 -7.24
CA ASP A 55 29.61 5.85 -7.55
C ASP A 55 28.55 6.13 -6.49
N GLN A 56 28.66 7.35 -5.92
CA GLN A 56 27.91 7.91 -4.81
C GLN A 56 26.39 7.81 -5.02
N LEU A 57 25.78 6.69 -4.60
CA LEU A 57 24.33 6.50 -4.61
C LEU A 57 23.62 7.16 -3.43
N PHE A 58 24.36 7.56 -2.41
CA PHE A 58 23.79 8.11 -1.18
C PHE A 58 23.70 9.63 -1.30
N ILE A 59 22.59 10.09 -1.87
CA ILE A 59 22.17 11.48 -1.73
C ILE A 59 22.01 11.75 -0.22
N ASP A 60 22.54 12.87 0.26
CA ASP A 60 22.39 13.29 1.66
C ASP A 60 20.89 13.49 1.98
N ASN A 61 20.28 12.44 2.54
CA ASN A 61 18.85 12.37 2.83
C ASN A 61 18.51 12.84 4.25
N THR A 62 19.46 13.45 4.97
CA THR A 62 19.22 14.07 6.28
C THR A 62 18.10 15.10 6.25
N ARG A 63 17.83 15.70 5.08
CA ARG A 63 16.71 16.63 4.86
C ARG A 63 15.36 15.94 4.58
N TRP A 64 15.36 14.67 4.19
CA TRP A 64 14.14 13.97 3.72
C TRP A 64 13.51 13.10 4.79
N PHE A 65 14.32 12.52 5.69
CA PHE A 65 13.84 11.68 6.77
C PHE A 65 14.42 12.17 8.09
N ARG A 66 13.55 12.60 9.00
CA ARG A 66 13.91 12.96 10.38
C ARG A 66 13.52 11.82 11.30
N ASN A 67 14.49 11.23 12.00
CA ASN A 67 14.20 10.28 13.05
C ASN A 67 13.52 10.99 14.21
N ILE A 68 12.27 10.64 14.48
CA ILE A 68 11.45 11.20 15.57
C ILE A 68 11.62 10.42 16.87
N SER A 69 12.36 9.31 16.85
CA SER A 69 12.66 8.48 18.02
C SER A 69 14.09 8.71 18.50
N SER A 70 14.36 8.40 19.76
CA SER A 70 15.72 8.36 20.33
C SER A 70 16.51 7.11 19.90
N THR A 71 15.87 6.17 19.18
CA THR A 71 16.51 4.95 18.71
C THR A 71 17.31 5.24 17.45
N THR A 72 18.61 4.99 17.48
CA THR A 72 19.49 5.15 16.31
C THR A 72 19.02 4.24 15.17
N ILE A 73 18.82 4.82 13.99
CA ILE A 73 18.47 4.05 12.79
C ILE A 73 19.73 3.25 12.38
N PRO A 74 19.64 1.92 12.23
CA PRO A 74 20.76 1.12 11.73
C PRO A 74 21.21 1.63 10.37
N THR A 75 22.52 1.66 10.12
CA THR A 75 23.12 2.18 8.87
C THR A 75 22.50 1.55 7.63
N THR A 76 22.26 0.24 7.62
CA THR A 76 21.62 -0.46 6.50
C THR A 76 20.21 0.04 6.17
N ILE A 77 19.46 0.50 7.18
CA ILE A 77 18.13 1.08 7.00
C ILE A 77 18.23 2.52 6.50
N SER A 78 19.18 3.29 7.04
CA SER A 78 19.50 4.63 6.53
C SER A 78 19.86 4.56 5.04
N ASP A 79 20.80 3.68 4.69
CA ASP A 79 21.28 3.42 3.33
C ASP A 79 20.13 3.08 2.39
N PHE A 80 19.19 2.23 2.84
CA PHE A 80 18.01 1.86 2.08
C PHE A 80 17.06 3.04 1.82
N LEU A 81 16.83 3.89 2.83
CA LEU A 81 15.99 5.09 2.71
C LEU A 81 16.66 6.18 1.86
N SER A 82 17.99 6.14 1.71
CA SER A 82 18.74 7.06 0.83
C SER A 82 18.53 6.84 -0.68
N LEU A 83 17.97 5.71 -1.10
CA LEU A 83 17.93 5.30 -2.51
C LEU A 83 16.91 6.06 -3.40
N GLY A 84 16.19 7.01 -2.82
CA GLY A 84 15.40 8.03 -3.54
C GLY A 84 14.07 7.58 -4.17
N PRO A 85 13.40 8.45 -4.96
CA PRO A 85 12.04 8.21 -5.48
C PRO A 85 11.93 7.01 -6.43
N LYS A 86 13.04 6.64 -7.10
CA LYS A 86 13.11 5.41 -7.93
C LYS A 86 13.01 4.13 -7.08
N PHE A 87 13.14 4.25 -5.76
CA PHE A 87 12.96 3.19 -4.76
C PHE A 87 11.58 3.15 -4.12
N ALA A 88 10.67 4.08 -4.46
CA ALA A 88 9.27 3.96 -4.05
C ALA A 88 8.77 2.56 -4.45
N LEU A 89 8.14 1.86 -3.50
CA LEU A 89 7.43 0.63 -3.79
C LEU A 89 6.49 0.95 -4.94
N LYS A 90 6.73 0.38 -6.13
CA LYS A 90 5.79 0.49 -7.24
C LYS A 90 4.50 -0.11 -6.71
N CYS A 91 3.55 0.73 -6.29
CA CYS A 91 2.18 0.31 -6.17
C CYS A 91 1.85 -0.20 -7.57
N LYS A 92 1.76 -1.53 -7.73
CA LYS A 92 1.37 -2.10 -9.01
C LYS A 92 0.07 -1.38 -9.37
N GLN A 93 -0.03 -0.84 -10.58
CA GLN A 93 -1.21 -0.05 -11.01
C GLN A 93 -2.54 -0.82 -10.80
N ASN A 94 -2.49 -2.14 -10.61
CA ASN A 94 -3.63 -3.01 -10.29
C ASN A 94 -3.89 -3.27 -8.79
N ASN A 95 -3.21 -2.60 -7.84
CA ASN A 95 -3.48 -2.80 -6.41
C ASN A 95 -4.77 -2.09 -5.94
N ILE A 96 -5.19 -1.03 -6.63
CA ILE A 96 -6.46 -0.36 -6.37
C ILE A 96 -7.46 -0.91 -7.41
N LYS A 97 -8.34 -1.80 -6.97
CA LYS A 97 -9.46 -2.24 -7.81
C LYS A 97 -10.45 -1.08 -7.91
N ILE A 98 -10.39 -0.31 -9.00
CA ILE A 98 -11.23 0.88 -9.22
C ILE A 98 -12.71 0.54 -9.04
N ASP A 99 -13.16 -0.61 -9.55
CA ASP A 99 -14.54 -1.07 -9.39
C ASP A 99 -14.94 -1.21 -7.92
N ARG A 100 -14.02 -1.68 -7.07
CA ARG A 100 -14.24 -1.82 -5.63
C ARG A 100 -14.25 -0.47 -4.94
N LEU A 101 -13.36 0.43 -5.33
CA LEU A 101 -13.34 1.80 -4.82
C LEU A 101 -14.65 2.54 -5.16
N LEU A 102 -15.16 2.37 -6.38
CA LEU A 102 -16.44 2.95 -6.82
C LEU A 102 -17.62 2.34 -6.06
N ALA A 103 -17.62 1.02 -5.85
CA ALA A 103 -18.63 0.35 -5.05
C ALA A 103 -18.63 0.82 -3.58
N ASP A 104 -17.44 0.99 -2.99
CA ASP A 104 -17.29 1.49 -1.63
C ASP A 104 -17.78 2.96 -1.51
N ILE A 105 -17.49 3.80 -2.50
CA ILE A 105 -18.00 5.18 -2.57
C ILE A 105 -19.53 5.20 -2.67
N GLU A 106 -20.11 4.39 -3.55
CA GLU A 106 -21.55 4.32 -3.73
C GLU A 106 -22.26 3.78 -2.47
N SER A 107 -21.64 2.80 -1.78
CA SER A 107 -22.14 2.30 -0.50
C SER A 107 -22.25 3.43 0.53
N VAL A 108 -21.21 4.26 0.67
CA VAL A 108 -21.22 5.41 1.60
C VAL A 108 -22.26 6.45 1.20
N ILE A 109 -22.43 6.72 -0.10
CA ILE A 109 -23.44 7.66 -0.60
C ILE A 109 -24.85 7.13 -0.32
N SER A 110 -25.07 5.82 -0.43
CA SER A 110 -26.37 5.21 -0.18
C SER A 110 -26.84 5.35 1.27
N GLU A 111 -25.92 5.49 2.22
CA GLU A 111 -26.21 5.74 3.64
C GLU A 111 -26.62 7.20 3.91
N ALA A 112 -26.37 8.12 2.97
CA ALA A 112 -26.77 9.52 3.09
C ALA A 112 -28.28 9.73 2.79
N PRO A 113 -28.89 10.83 3.29
CA PRO A 113 -30.26 11.20 2.94
C PRO A 113 -30.45 11.33 1.43
N GLU A 114 -31.59 10.84 0.93
CA GLU A 114 -31.85 10.69 -0.52
C GLU A 114 -31.64 11.99 -1.30
N GLU A 115 -32.11 13.11 -0.74
CA GLU A 115 -31.97 14.47 -1.28
C GLU A 115 -30.52 14.91 -1.53
N ARG A 116 -29.55 14.31 -0.82
CA ARG A 116 -28.12 14.67 -0.91
C ARG A 116 -27.31 13.70 -1.76
N ARG A 117 -27.87 12.53 -2.11
CA ARG A 117 -27.13 11.46 -2.80
C ARG A 117 -26.60 11.92 -4.14
N ASP A 118 -27.43 12.57 -4.95
CA ASP A 118 -27.03 13.02 -6.29
C ASP A 118 -25.99 14.14 -6.24
N SER A 119 -26.08 15.04 -5.25
CA SER A 119 -25.05 16.06 -5.01
C SER A 119 -23.70 15.43 -4.63
N LEU A 120 -23.72 14.37 -3.81
CA LEU A 120 -22.52 13.63 -3.41
C LEU A 120 -21.92 12.85 -4.58
N ARG A 121 -22.75 12.20 -5.41
CA ARG A 121 -22.30 11.53 -6.65
C ARG A 121 -21.63 12.52 -7.58
N ALA A 122 -22.26 13.67 -7.84
CA ALA A 122 -21.70 14.72 -8.69
C ALA A 122 -20.36 15.25 -8.17
N ARG A 123 -20.23 15.44 -6.85
CA ARG A 123 -18.95 15.82 -6.22
C ARG A 123 -17.87 14.75 -6.39
N ALA A 124 -18.20 13.48 -6.16
CA ALA A 124 -17.27 12.37 -6.34
C ALA A 124 -16.79 12.27 -7.80
N THR A 125 -17.72 12.37 -8.77
CA THR A 125 -17.40 12.39 -10.20
C THR A 125 -16.49 13.56 -10.55
N ASN A 126 -16.78 14.77 -10.08
CA ASN A 126 -15.95 15.95 -10.37
C ASN A 126 -14.52 15.81 -9.82
N ILE A 127 -14.35 15.26 -8.60
CA ILE A 127 -13.02 15.01 -8.02
C ILE A 127 -12.23 14.02 -8.90
N VAL A 128 -12.86 12.92 -9.30
CA VAL A 128 -12.21 11.90 -10.15
C VAL A 128 -11.87 12.48 -11.54
N THR A 129 -12.80 13.19 -12.17
CA THR A 129 -12.60 13.79 -13.50
C THR A 129 -11.50 14.84 -13.48
N ASN A 130 -11.45 15.71 -12.46
CA ASN A 130 -10.38 16.70 -12.32
C ASN A 130 -9.01 16.05 -12.12
N PHE A 131 -8.95 14.99 -11.32
CA PHE A 131 -7.71 14.22 -11.14
C PHE A 131 -7.23 13.57 -12.45
N LEU A 132 -8.15 12.98 -13.23
CA LEU A 132 -7.83 12.36 -14.52
C LEU A 132 -7.41 13.38 -15.59
N ASN A 133 -7.96 14.59 -15.55
CA ASN A 133 -7.62 15.63 -16.52
C ASN A 133 -6.30 16.33 -16.20
N ASN A 134 -6.02 16.62 -14.92
CA ASN A 134 -4.76 17.22 -14.50
C ASN A 134 -3.54 16.29 -14.71
N SER A 135 -3.75 14.98 -14.59
CA SER A 135 -2.71 13.99 -14.88
C SER A 135 -2.40 13.82 -16.38
N LYS A 136 -3.30 14.25 -17.28
CA LYS A 136 -3.06 14.27 -18.74
C LYS A 136 -2.29 15.50 -19.21
N SER A 137 -2.40 16.64 -18.51
CA SER A 137 -1.64 17.85 -18.84
C SER A 137 -0.14 17.74 -18.54
N GLU A 138 0.26 16.95 -17.54
CA GLU A 138 1.67 16.76 -17.16
C GLU A 138 2.44 15.80 -18.08
N GLN A 139 1.77 15.08 -18.99
CA GLN A 139 2.40 14.17 -19.94
C GLN A 139 2.63 14.77 -21.34
N ARG A 140 2.29 16.05 -21.53
CA ARG A 140 2.44 16.78 -22.81
C ARG A 140 3.44 17.95 -22.76
N SER A 141 4.22 18.05 -21.69
CA SER A 141 5.29 19.05 -21.53
C SER A 141 6.67 18.39 -21.57
#